data_AF-A0A5Q0UIZ5-F1
#
_entry.id   AF-A0A5Q0UIZ5-F1
#
_cell.length_a   1.000
_cell.length_b   1.000
_cell.length_c   1.000
_cell.angle_alpha   90.00
_cell.angle_beta   90.00
_cell.angle_gamma   90.00
#
_symmetry.space_group_name_H-M   'P 1'
#
loop_
_entity.id
_entity.type
_entity.pdbx_description
1 polymer ?
#
loop_
_entity_poly.entity_id
_entity_poly.type
_entity_poly.pdbx_seq_one_letter_code
_entity_poly.pdbx_strand_id
1 'polypeptide(L)'
;MEFLLCSMSEVDVSDGSLDVVRESVSRELDIVERKLERFRERLEDFEDEHDMDSEEFLEEFESGNLGDDQDYFEWKAVYQSVQRLEDRKERLEKAEIK
;
A
#
# COMPACT_ATOMS: atom_id res chain seq x y z
N MET A 1 47.48 -3.38 30.01
CA MET A 1 46.09 -3.73 30.32
C MET A 1 45.40 -2.42 30.64
N GLU A 2 44.56 -1.93 29.73
CA GLU A 2 43.30 -1.23 29.94
C GLU A 2 42.67 -1.12 28.55
N PHE A 3 41.69 -1.99 28.31
CA PHE A 3 40.71 -1.89 27.24
C PHE A 3 39.84 -0.67 27.52
N LEU A 4 39.64 0.26 26.58
CA LEU A 4 38.40 1.05 26.56
C LEU A 4 38.16 1.71 25.19
N LEU A 5 37.06 1.25 24.59
CA LEU A 5 36.14 1.94 23.70
C LEU A 5 36.63 2.23 22.28
N CYS A 6 36.32 1.27 21.40
CA CYS A 6 35.87 1.55 20.05
C CYS A 6 34.76 2.61 20.12
N SER A 7 35.12 3.88 19.93
CA SER A 7 34.14 4.93 19.69
C SER A 7 33.55 4.63 18.32
N MET A 8 32.27 4.25 18.34
CA MET A 8 31.43 4.05 17.18
C MET A 8 31.59 5.26 16.25
N SER A 9 32.28 5.08 15.14
CA SER A 9 32.41 6.12 14.13
C SER A 9 31.02 6.55 13.71
N GLU A 10 30.72 7.84 13.90
CA GLU A 10 29.62 8.51 13.23
C GLU A 10 29.70 8.16 11.75
N VAL A 11 28.65 7.51 11.26
CA VAL A 11 28.54 7.16 9.85
C VAL A 11 28.29 8.47 9.13
N ASP A 12 29.33 9.02 8.50
CA ASP A 12 29.21 10.11 7.55
C ASP A 12 28.45 9.56 6.34
N VAL A 13 27.13 9.63 6.38
CA VAL A 13 26.30 9.33 5.22
C VAL A 13 26.46 10.52 4.31
N SER A 14 27.36 10.40 3.33
CA SER A 14 27.52 11.38 2.28
C SER A 14 26.15 11.69 1.65
N ASP A 15 25.81 12.97 1.62
CA ASP A 15 24.56 13.60 1.15
C ASP A 15 23.94 12.91 -0.08
N GLY A 16 24.77 12.56 -1.07
CA GLY A 16 24.31 11.90 -2.31
C GLY A 16 23.74 10.48 -2.15
N SER A 17 24.01 9.77 -1.04
CA SER A 17 23.39 8.46 -0.78
C SER A 17 21.95 8.60 -0.28
N LEU A 18 21.61 9.72 0.36
CA LEU A 18 20.24 9.97 0.83
C LEU A 18 19.33 10.39 -0.33
N ASP A 19 19.87 11.09 -1.33
CA ASP A 19 19.12 11.49 -2.52
C ASP A 19 18.66 10.29 -3.36
N VAL A 20 19.51 9.27 -3.52
CA VAL A 20 19.15 8.03 -4.23
C VAL A 20 18.01 7.29 -3.52
N VAL A 21 18.03 7.27 -2.18
CA VAL A 21 16.96 6.66 -1.38
C VAL A 21 15.66 7.45 -1.54
N ARG A 22 15.71 8.79 -1.44
CA ARG A 22 14.53 9.65 -1.61
C ARG A 22 13.91 9.51 -2.99
N GLU A 23 14.73 9.51 -4.04
CA GLU A 23 14.26 9.30 -5.42
C GLU A 23 13.61 7.92 -5.59
N SER A 24 14.17 6.89 -4.97
CA SER A 24 13.59 5.54 -5.01
C SER A 24 12.24 5.47 -4.31
N VAL A 25 12.07 6.16 -3.17
CA VAL A 25 10.78 6.22 -2.44
C VAL A 25 9.74 6.99 -3.26
N SER A 26 10.10 8.14 -3.82
CA SER A 26 9.21 8.94 -4.67
C SER A 26 8.73 8.14 -5.89
N ARG A 27 9.62 7.44 -6.59
CA ARG A 27 9.24 6.55 -7.70
C ARG A 27 8.28 5.44 -7.27
N GLU A 28 8.48 4.91 -6.07
CA GLU A 28 7.61 3.86 -5.54
C GLU A 28 6.22 4.40 -5.19
N LEU A 29 6.12 5.62 -4.65
CA LEU A 29 4.86 6.31 -4.44
C LEU A 29 4.10 6.49 -5.75
N ASP A 30 4.77 6.99 -6.80
CA ASP A 30 4.16 7.14 -8.13
C ASP A 30 3.62 5.81 -8.69
N ILE A 31 4.29 4.69 -8.40
CA ILE A 31 3.84 3.35 -8.80
C ILE A 31 2.62 2.93 -8.00
N VAL A 32 2.63 3.15 -6.68
CA VAL A 32 1.51 2.81 -5.78
C VAL A 32 0.27 3.62 -6.14
N GLU A 33 0.42 4.92 -6.38
CA GLU A 33 -0.70 5.81 -6.72
C GLU A 33 -1.37 5.42 -8.04
N ARG A 34 -0.60 5.14 -9.09
CA ARG A 34 -1.15 4.66 -10.36
C ARG A 34 -1.87 3.31 -10.25
N LYS A 35 -1.41 2.44 -9.34
CA LYS A 35 -2.10 1.17 -9.06
C LYS A 35 -3.40 1.41 -8.29
N LEU A 36 -3.38 2.31 -7.31
CA LEU A 36 -4.57 2.69 -6.55
C LEU A 36 -5.65 3.28 -7.45
N GLU A 37 -5.28 4.20 -8.34
CA GLU A 37 -6.21 4.79 -9.32
C GLU A 37 -6.91 3.69 -10.13
N ARG A 38 -6.15 2.80 -10.75
CA ARG A 38 -6.69 1.68 -11.53
C ARG A 38 -7.60 0.75 -10.72
N PHE A 39 -7.20 0.41 -9.49
CA PHE A 39 -8.01 -0.50 -8.68
C PHE A 39 -9.25 0.17 -8.10
N ARG A 40 -9.23 1.49 -7.87
CA ARG A 40 -10.42 2.25 -7.46
C ARG A 40 -11.42 2.38 -8.59
N GLU A 41 -10.99 2.65 -9.82
CA GLU A 41 -11.89 2.59 -10.99
C GLU A 41 -12.54 1.21 -11.11
N ARG A 42 -11.76 0.14 -10.97
CA ARG A 42 -12.31 -1.22 -11.00
C ARG A 42 -13.25 -1.52 -9.83
N LEU A 43 -13.02 -0.89 -8.68
CA LEU A 43 -13.87 -1.03 -7.49
C LEU A 43 -15.21 -0.33 -7.72
N GLU A 44 -15.18 0.90 -8.25
CA GLU A 44 -16.36 1.67 -8.64
C GLU A 44 -17.21 0.89 -9.67
N ASP A 45 -16.58 0.23 -10.66
CA ASP A 45 -17.31 -0.62 -11.62
C ASP A 45 -18.11 -1.73 -10.92
N PHE A 46 -17.55 -2.38 -9.90
CA PHE A 46 -18.26 -3.42 -9.14
C PHE A 46 -19.36 -2.83 -8.26
N GLU A 47 -19.08 -1.71 -7.60
CA GLU A 47 -20.04 -1.03 -6.74
C GLU A 47 -21.27 -0.57 -7.52
N ASP A 48 -21.06 -0.01 -8.72
CA ASP A 48 -22.12 0.41 -9.63
C ASP A 48 -22.89 -0.78 -10.23
N GLU A 49 -22.21 -1.90 -10.56
CA GLU A 49 -22.85 -3.10 -11.13
C GLU A 49 -23.79 -3.77 -10.11
N HIS A 50 -23.41 -3.77 -8.84
CA HIS A 50 -24.13 -4.44 -7.77
C HIS A 50 -25.00 -3.50 -6.90
N ASP A 51 -24.92 -2.18 -7.10
CA ASP A 51 -25.59 -1.14 -6.31
C ASP A 51 -25.27 -1.28 -4.80
N MET A 52 -24.00 -1.58 -4.50
CA MET A 52 -23.52 -1.95 -3.16
C MET A 52 -22.08 -1.49 -2.99
N ASP A 53 -21.74 -0.82 -1.88
CA ASP A 53 -20.35 -0.43 -1.63
C ASP A 53 -19.47 -1.62 -1.21
N SER A 54 -18.16 -1.48 -1.36
CA SER A 54 -17.22 -2.59 -1.10
C SER A 54 -17.15 -3.03 0.37
N GLU A 55 -17.51 -2.17 1.32
CA GLU A 55 -17.56 -2.53 2.74
C GLU A 55 -18.77 -3.43 3.00
N GLU A 56 -19.96 -3.02 2.54
CA GLU A 56 -21.19 -3.82 2.59
C GLU A 56 -21.02 -5.17 1.86
N PHE A 57 -20.44 -5.15 0.66
CA PHE A 57 -20.13 -6.35 -0.10
C PHE A 57 -19.27 -7.34 0.70
N LEU A 58 -18.22 -6.86 1.37
CA LEU A 58 -17.34 -7.74 2.12
C LEU A 58 -18.06 -8.38 3.31
N GLU A 59 -18.90 -7.62 4.02
CA GLU A 59 -19.72 -8.13 5.12
C GLU A 59 -20.68 -9.24 4.67
N GLU A 60 -21.41 -9.00 3.58
CA GLU A 60 -22.37 -9.97 3.02
C GLU A 60 -21.67 -11.20 2.39
N PHE A 61 -20.50 -11.02 1.80
CA PHE A 61 -19.69 -12.12 1.28
C PHE A 61 -19.17 -13.01 2.41
N GLU A 62 -18.70 -12.43 3.51
CA GLU A 62 -18.13 -13.17 4.64
C GLU A 62 -19.19 -13.82 5.55
N SER A 63 -20.40 -13.27 5.59
CA SER A 63 -21.55 -13.89 6.24
C SER A 63 -22.11 -15.09 5.47
N GLY A 64 -21.72 -15.25 4.19
CA GLY A 64 -22.22 -16.30 3.31
C GLY A 64 -23.61 -16.01 2.75
N ASN A 65 -24.05 -14.74 2.79
CA ASN A 65 -25.31 -14.29 2.20
C ASN A 65 -25.22 -14.13 0.68
N LEU A 66 -24.00 -13.91 0.15
CA LEU A 66 -23.74 -13.86 -1.28
C LEU A 66 -23.48 -15.25 -1.88
N GLY A 67 -23.71 -15.36 -3.19
CA GLY A 67 -23.44 -16.57 -3.97
C GLY A 67 -21.94 -16.81 -4.18
N ASP A 68 -21.63 -17.79 -5.04
CA ASP A 68 -20.27 -18.16 -5.42
C ASP A 68 -19.87 -17.61 -6.80
N ASP A 69 -20.47 -16.48 -7.20
CA ASP A 69 -20.15 -15.83 -8.47
C ASP A 69 -18.66 -15.45 -8.51
N GLN A 70 -18.03 -15.73 -9.66
CA GLN A 70 -16.61 -15.46 -9.86
C GLN A 70 -16.26 -13.98 -9.61
N ASP A 71 -17.19 -13.09 -9.95
CA ASP A 71 -17.04 -11.64 -9.83
C ASP A 71 -16.89 -11.21 -8.36
N TYR A 72 -17.53 -11.88 -7.41
CA TYR A 72 -17.34 -11.59 -5.98
C TYR A 72 -15.91 -11.90 -5.51
N PHE A 73 -15.30 -12.98 -6.00
CA PHE A 73 -13.91 -13.27 -5.67
C PHE A 73 -12.94 -12.24 -6.26
N GLU A 74 -13.22 -11.76 -7.48
CA GLU A 74 -12.45 -10.69 -8.09
C GLU A 74 -12.62 -9.38 -7.32
N TRP A 75 -13.85 -8.98 -7.01
CA TRP A 75 -14.15 -7.78 -6.24
C TRP A 75 -13.46 -7.80 -4.88
N LYS A 76 -13.55 -8.90 -4.13
CA LYS A 76 -12.82 -9.07 -2.86
C LYS A 76 -11.31 -8.90 -3.06
N ALA A 77 -10.74 -9.47 -4.11
CA ALA A 77 -9.31 -9.36 -4.38
C ALA A 77 -8.89 -7.92 -4.74
N VAL A 78 -9.72 -7.18 -5.48
CA VAL A 78 -9.52 -5.77 -5.82
C VAL A 78 -9.61 -4.91 -4.57
N TYR A 79 -10.66 -5.05 -3.77
CA TYR A 79 -10.85 -4.28 -2.53
C TYR A 79 -9.67 -4.46 -1.57
N GLN A 80 -9.26 -5.71 -1.32
CA GLN A 80 -8.08 -5.98 -0.49
C GLN A 80 -6.77 -5.44 -1.10
N SER A 81 -6.69 -5.33 -2.42
CA SER A 81 -5.53 -4.74 -3.09
C SER A 81 -5.47 -3.23 -2.87
N VAL A 82 -6.62 -2.54 -2.89
CA VAL A 82 -6.72 -1.13 -2.52
C VAL A 82 -6.23 -0.92 -1.09
N GLN A 83 -6.79 -1.65 -0.12
CA GLN A 83 -6.40 -1.53 1.30
C GLN A 83 -4.88 -1.71 1.50
N ARG A 84 -4.29 -2.78 0.92
CA ARG A 84 -2.85 -3.03 1.03
C ARG A 84 -1.99 -1.93 0.38
N LEU A 85 -2.46 -1.34 -0.71
CA LEU A 85 -1.74 -0.27 -1.40
C LEU A 85 -1.86 1.05 -0.64
N GLU A 86 -2.98 1.34 0.01
CA GLU A 86 -3.16 2.49 0.90
C GLU A 86 -2.23 2.39 2.11
N ASP A 87 -2.19 1.24 2.79
CA ASP A 87 -1.24 0.98 3.88
C ASP A 87 0.21 1.17 3.42
N ARG A 88 0.52 0.69 2.21
CA ARG A 88 1.86 0.83 1.65
C ARG A 88 2.20 2.29 1.32
N LYS A 89 1.25 3.04 0.76
CA LYS A 89 1.39 4.47 0.49
C LYS A 89 1.69 5.22 1.78
N GLU A 90 0.90 5.00 2.83
CA GLU A 90 1.08 5.66 4.13
C GLU A 90 2.49 5.38 4.71
N ARG A 91 2.97 4.15 4.58
CA ARG A 91 4.32 3.77 5.04
C ARG A 91 5.44 4.47 4.26
N LEU A 92 5.26 4.66 2.95
CA LEU A 92 6.23 5.34 2.09
C LEU A 92 6.26 6.85 2.38
N GLU A 93 5.09 7.48 2.55
CA GLU A 93 4.98 8.90 2.91
C GLU A 93 5.65 9.19 4.26
N LYS A 94 5.45 8.32 5.26
CA LYS A 94 6.14 8.41 6.56
C LYS A 94 7.66 8.26 6.44
N ALA A 95 8.14 7.56 5.42
CA ALA A 95 9.57 7.37 5.18
C ALA A 95 10.23 8.56 4.47
N GLU A 96 9.48 9.33 3.67
CA GLU A 96 9.96 10.59 3.07
C GLU A 96 10.10 11.74 4.06
N ILE A 97 9.35 11.71 5.17
CA ILE A 97 9.30 12.79 6.18
C ILE A 97 10.41 12.67 7.25
N LYS A 98 11.25 11.63 7.23
CA LYS A 98 12.34 11.40 8.19
C LYS A 98 13.72 11.51 7.56
#